data_AF-A0A7S2Z7K3-F1
#
_entry.id   AF-A0A7S2Z7K3-F1
#
_cell.length_a   1.000
_cell.length_b   1.000
_cell.length_c   1.000
_cell.angle_alpha   90.00
_cell.angle_beta   90.00
_cell.angle_gamma   90.00
#
_symmetry.space_group_name_H-M   'P 1'
#
loop_
_entity.id
_entity.type
_entity.pdbx_description
1 polymer ?
#
loop_
_entity_poly.entity_id
_entity_poly.type
_entity_poly.pdbx_seq_one_letter_code
_entity_poly.pdbx_strand_id
1 'polypeptide(L)'
;YDLVFLNSYGEVTCLTGHGHRRWSVQAGSGWSSLDSGSAQSEVSTVVPTLRTMELRVRGGNNVLLSAGAYSANILSPGGHKLESIDFPAMPNLDLQVMDFNADGLNDIVLCTAEGHYGYAQVRHFSTVPFTGLLACLLVAMISVYVSLHGTGNRRVKRGTEVID
;
A
#
# COMPACT_ATOMS: atom_id res chain seq x y z
N TYR A 1 17.01 17.57 6.93
CA TYR A 1 16.32 16.41 7.55
C TYR A 1 14.89 16.81 7.78
N ASP A 2 13.97 15.86 7.73
CA ASP A 2 12.56 16.08 8.06
C ASP A 2 12.26 15.47 9.42
N LEU A 3 11.34 16.08 10.16
CA LEU A 3 10.89 15.63 11.48
C LEU A 3 9.52 15.01 11.32
N VAL A 4 9.35 13.78 11.82
CA VAL A 4 8.07 13.08 11.81
C VAL A 4 7.69 12.76 13.24
N PHE A 5 6.46 13.04 13.62
CA PHE A 5 5.92 12.69 14.93
C PHE A 5 4.49 12.16 14.81
N LEU A 6 4.10 11.37 15.80
CA LEU A 6 2.79 10.74 15.94
C LEU A 6 2.18 11.24 17.25
N ASN A 7 0.94 11.71 17.20
CA ASN A 7 0.20 12.12 18.40
C ASN A 7 -0.77 11.03 18.87
N SER A 8 -1.31 11.18 20.07
CA SER A 8 -2.23 10.23 20.69
C SER A 8 -3.60 10.14 20.01
N TYR A 9 -3.97 11.12 19.17
CA TYR A 9 -5.16 11.04 18.33
C TYR A 9 -4.94 10.16 17.09
N GLY A 10 -3.72 9.65 16.87
CA GLY A 10 -3.39 8.84 15.70
C GLY A 10 -3.11 9.67 14.44
N GLU A 11 -2.74 10.95 14.60
CA GLU A 11 -2.29 11.81 13.52
C GLU A 11 -0.77 11.73 13.39
N VAL A 12 -0.28 11.51 12.17
CA VAL A 12 1.14 11.55 11.84
C VAL A 12 1.42 12.82 11.06
N THR A 13 2.37 13.63 11.55
CA THR A 13 2.75 14.89 10.92
C THR A 13 4.23 14.88 10.53
N CYS A 14 4.52 15.39 9.34
CA CYS A 14 5.87 15.65 8.86
C CYS A 14 6.12 17.16 8.76
N LEU A 15 7.21 17.59 9.38
CA LEU A 15 7.76 18.94 9.29
C LEU A 15 9.07 18.92 8.52
N THR A 16 9.33 19.98 7.78
CA THR A 16 10.66 20.26 7.22
C THR A 16 11.63 20.66 8.34
N GLY A 17 12.94 20.64 8.06
CA GLY A 17 13.96 21.12 9.01
C GLY A 17 13.78 22.58 9.47
N HIS A 18 12.98 23.38 8.76
CA HIS A 18 12.64 24.77 9.12
C HIS A 18 11.32 24.88 9.92
N GLY A 19 10.70 23.75 10.29
CA GLY A 19 9.45 23.72 11.06
C GLY A 19 8.18 23.89 10.24
N HIS A 20 8.27 24.06 8.91
CA HIS A 20 7.09 24.11 8.05
C HIS A 20 6.50 22.71 7.87
N ARG A 21 5.18 22.58 8.04
CA ARG A 21 4.44 21.35 7.79
C ARG A 21 4.50 20.97 6.30
N ARG A 22 5.03 19.78 6.01
CA ARG A 22 5.01 19.21 4.65
C ARG A 22 3.71 18.46 4.40
N TRP A 23 3.32 17.60 5.34
CA TRP A 23 2.06 16.87 5.30
C TRP A 23 1.60 16.51 6.72
N SER A 24 0.31 16.26 6.87
CA SER A 24 -0.28 15.62 8.04
C SER A 24 -1.36 14.65 7.58
N VAL A 25 -1.43 13.48 8.21
CA VAL A 25 -2.41 12.45 7.90
C VAL A 25 -2.99 11.85 9.17
N GLN A 26 -4.32 11.75 9.20
CA GLN A 26 -5.02 10.99 10.22
C GLN A 26 -4.87 9.50 9.91
N ALA A 27 -3.89 8.86 10.55
CA ALA A 27 -3.60 7.45 10.37
C ALA A 27 -4.68 6.58 11.04
N GLY A 28 -5.35 7.07 12.09
CA GLY A 28 -6.42 6.34 12.76
C GLY A 28 -5.91 5.31 13.78
N SER A 29 -4.61 5.31 14.05
CA SER A 29 -3.96 4.54 15.11
C SER A 29 -3.85 5.36 16.40
N GLY A 30 -4.98 5.91 16.86
CA GLY A 30 -5.04 6.68 18.10
C GLY A 30 -5.12 5.81 19.35
N TRP A 31 -4.81 6.40 20.49
CA TRP A 31 -4.95 5.78 21.82
C TRP A 31 -5.50 6.76 22.87
N SER A 32 -5.80 8.02 22.51
CA SER A 32 -6.32 9.04 23.42
C SER A 32 -7.70 8.73 24.00
N SER A 33 -8.49 7.86 23.37
CA SER A 33 -9.84 7.52 23.82
C SER A 33 -9.87 6.45 24.91
N LEU A 34 -8.74 5.83 25.24
CA LEU A 34 -8.64 4.81 26.27
C LEU A 34 -8.60 5.42 27.68
N ASP A 35 -8.06 6.62 27.79
CA ASP A 35 -7.89 7.33 29.06
C ASP A 35 -9.23 7.82 29.66
N SER A 36 -10.31 7.89 28.86
CA SER A 36 -11.61 8.45 29.27
C SER A 36 -12.62 7.43 29.79
N GLY A 37 -12.29 6.13 29.80
CA GLY A 37 -13.29 5.06 29.95
C GLY A 37 -13.25 4.19 31.21
N SER A 38 -12.19 4.18 32.02
CA SER A 38 -12.16 3.26 33.18
C SER A 38 -11.39 3.82 34.38
N ALA A 39 -12.14 4.37 35.34
CA ALA A 39 -11.73 4.27 36.72
C ALA A 39 -11.76 2.78 37.08
N GLN A 40 -10.61 2.23 37.50
CA GLN A 40 -10.50 0.91 38.15
C GLN A 40 -10.34 -0.31 37.23
N SER A 41 -9.20 -0.41 36.55
CA SER A 41 -8.43 -1.66 36.36
C SER A 41 -7.04 -1.31 35.87
N GLU A 42 -6.08 -2.21 36.10
CA GLU A 42 -4.64 -2.06 35.86
C GLU A 42 -4.29 -1.21 34.63
N VAL A 43 -3.30 -0.33 34.78
CA VAL A 43 -2.88 0.63 33.76
C VAL A 43 -2.58 -0.10 32.44
N SER A 44 -3.54 -0.12 31.52
CA SER A 44 -3.38 -0.63 30.17
C SER A 44 -2.61 0.41 29.36
N THR A 45 -1.31 0.54 29.64
CA THR A 45 -0.43 1.44 28.90
C THR A 45 -0.25 0.92 27.48
N VAL A 46 -0.83 1.62 26.51
CA VAL A 46 -0.53 1.41 25.09
C VAL A 46 0.93 1.80 24.83
N VAL A 47 1.68 0.93 24.17
CA VAL A 47 3.02 1.27 23.66
C VAL A 47 2.91 1.65 22.18
N PRO A 48 2.84 2.95 21.84
CA PRO A 48 2.76 3.37 20.44
C PRO A 48 4.09 3.17 19.72
N THR A 49 4.02 2.91 18.42
CA THR A 49 5.18 2.77 17.55
C THR A 49 5.25 3.92 16.57
N LEU A 50 6.42 4.52 16.43
CA LEU A 50 6.74 5.37 15.28
C LEU A 50 8.18 5.08 14.84
N ARG A 51 8.33 4.42 13.70
CA ARG A 51 9.65 4.09 13.15
C ARG A 51 9.62 3.97 11.64
N THR A 52 10.78 4.01 11.03
CA THR A 52 10.94 3.62 9.63
C THR A 52 11.15 2.10 9.54
N MET A 53 10.64 1.50 8.46
CA MET A 53 10.92 0.12 8.07
C MET A 53 11.19 0.05 6.58
N GLU A 54 12.04 -0.87 6.16
CA GLU A 54 12.23 -1.17 4.74
C GLU A 54 11.23 -2.24 4.30
N LEU A 55 10.57 -2.09 3.14
CA LEU A 55 9.65 -3.14 2.64
C LEU A 55 10.36 -4.43 2.22
N ARG A 56 11.66 -4.35 1.95
CA ARG A 56 12.55 -5.47 1.63
C ARG A 56 13.73 -5.41 2.56
N VAL A 57 14.21 -6.57 2.98
CA VAL A 57 15.46 -6.66 3.76
C VAL A 57 16.59 -6.02 2.95
N ARG A 58 17.16 -4.91 3.45
CA ARG A 58 18.23 -4.13 2.79
C ARG A 58 17.80 -3.51 1.46
N GLY A 59 16.51 -3.19 1.32
CA GLY A 59 15.94 -2.69 0.09
C GLY A 59 16.11 -1.19 -0.15
N GLY A 60 16.47 -0.40 0.87
CA GLY A 60 16.55 1.07 0.80
C GLY A 60 15.20 1.79 0.67
N ASN A 61 14.13 1.08 0.31
CA ASN A 61 12.77 1.59 0.21
C ASN A 61 12.14 1.67 1.60
N ASN A 62 12.35 2.81 2.26
CA ASN A 62 11.80 3.10 3.57
C ASN A 62 10.34 3.56 3.49
N VAL A 63 9.52 2.96 4.33
CA VAL A 63 8.17 3.41 4.67
C VAL A 63 8.13 3.74 6.16
N LEU A 64 7.10 4.47 6.56
CA LEU A 64 6.88 4.82 7.95
C LEU A 64 5.84 3.87 8.54
N LEU A 65 6.18 3.26 9.67
CA LEU A 65 5.29 2.45 10.48
C LEU A 65 4.84 3.28 11.68
N SER A 66 3.53 3.48 11.79
CA SER A 66 2.90 4.13 12.94
C SER A 66 1.87 3.19 13.57
N ALA A 67 1.93 2.99 14.89
CA ALA A 67 0.99 2.14 15.60
C ALA A 67 0.47 2.80 16.87
N GLY A 68 -0.77 2.48 17.22
CA GLY A 68 -1.44 2.92 18.43
C GLY A 68 -2.07 1.73 19.14
N ALA A 69 -3.27 1.93 19.69
CA ALA A 69 -3.90 0.92 20.53
C ALA A 69 -4.35 -0.33 19.78
N TYR A 70 -5.12 -0.16 18.71
CA TYR A 70 -5.78 -1.28 18.01
C TYR A 70 -5.49 -1.32 16.52
N SER A 71 -4.58 -0.47 16.05
CA SER A 71 -4.19 -0.47 14.66
C SER A 71 -2.78 0.06 14.44
N ALA A 72 -2.19 -0.41 13.34
CA ALA A 72 -1.02 0.17 12.71
C ALA A 72 -1.34 0.66 11.30
N ASN A 73 -0.52 1.59 10.83
CA ASN A 73 -0.56 2.11 9.49
C ASN A 73 0.84 2.13 8.90
N ILE A 74 0.91 1.77 7.62
CA ILE A 74 2.12 1.90 6.81
C ILE A 74 1.91 3.11 5.91
N LEU A 75 2.79 4.10 6.03
CA LEU A 75 2.72 5.35 5.29
C LEU A 75 3.91 5.46 4.34
N SER A 76 3.67 5.98 3.15
CA SER A 76 4.74 6.37 2.23
C SER A 76 5.51 7.56 2.82
N PRO A 77 6.76 7.81 2.36
CA PRO A 77 7.49 9.03 2.74
C PRO A 77 6.73 10.35 2.42
N GLY A 78 5.80 10.30 1.47
CA GLY A 78 4.93 11.42 1.10
C GLY A 78 3.70 11.61 1.99
N GLY A 79 3.49 10.76 3.00
CA GLY A 79 2.33 10.82 3.89
C GLY A 79 1.08 10.11 3.36
N HIS A 80 1.20 9.34 2.27
CA HIS A 80 0.09 8.54 1.76
C HIS A 80 -0.03 7.25 2.55
N LYS A 81 -1.24 6.89 2.97
CA LYS A 81 -1.51 5.60 3.60
C LYS A 81 -1.43 4.49 2.56
N LEU A 82 -0.53 3.55 2.79
CA LEU A 82 -0.31 2.38 1.95
C LEU A 82 -1.16 1.20 2.42
N GLU A 83 -1.19 0.97 3.74
CA GLU A 83 -1.91 -0.15 4.35
C GLU A 83 -2.32 0.19 5.79
N SER A 84 -3.39 -0.45 6.28
CA SER A 84 -3.82 -0.44 7.68
C SER A 84 -3.91 -1.86 8.21
N ILE A 85 -3.43 -2.06 9.43
CA ILE A 85 -3.44 -3.35 10.11
C ILE A 85 -4.25 -3.19 11.39
N ASP A 86 -5.29 -4.00 11.56
CA ASP A 86 -6.06 -4.04 12.80
C ASP A 86 -5.47 -5.08 13.76
N PHE A 87 -5.43 -4.72 15.04
CA PHE A 87 -4.89 -5.55 16.10
C PHE A 87 -6.00 -6.22 16.90
N PRO A 88 -5.81 -7.49 17.29
CA PRO A 88 -6.72 -8.18 18.19
C PRO A 88 -6.62 -7.65 19.63
N ALA A 89 -5.45 -7.14 20.04
CA ALA A 89 -5.19 -6.61 21.37
C ALA A 89 -4.11 -5.52 21.33
N MET A 90 -3.98 -4.76 22.42
CA MET A 90 -3.06 -3.63 22.50
C MET A 90 -1.59 -4.07 22.49
N PRO A 91 -0.68 -3.32 21.83
CA PRO A 91 0.75 -3.58 21.90
C PRO A 91 1.30 -3.34 23.31
N ASN A 92 1.98 -4.35 23.86
CA ASN A 92 2.75 -4.24 25.10
C ASN A 92 4.19 -3.77 24.85
N LEU A 93 4.65 -3.84 23.61
CA LEU A 93 5.98 -3.46 23.16
C LEU A 93 5.87 -2.74 21.83
N ASP A 94 6.92 -2.01 21.47
CA ASP A 94 7.09 -1.47 20.12
C ASP A 94 6.97 -2.60 19.08
N LEU A 95 6.30 -2.35 17.96
CA LEU A 95 6.18 -3.34 16.90
C LEU A 95 7.55 -3.76 16.39
N GLN A 96 7.77 -5.07 16.35
CA GLN A 96 9.02 -5.63 15.86
C GLN A 96 8.93 -5.81 14.35
N VAL A 97 9.98 -5.37 13.66
CA VAL A 97 10.10 -5.48 12.21
C VAL A 97 11.19 -6.51 11.91
N MET A 98 10.81 -7.62 11.28
CA MET A 98 11.73 -8.69 10.93
C MET A 98 11.16 -9.55 9.80
N ASP A 99 12.02 -10.16 9.00
CA ASP A 99 11.66 -11.22 8.06
C ASP A 99 11.55 -12.56 8.83
N PHE A 100 10.36 -12.87 9.36
CA PHE A 100 10.18 -14.07 10.18
C PHE A 100 9.91 -15.33 9.33
N ASN A 101 9.49 -15.15 8.06
CA ASN A 101 9.16 -16.25 7.16
C ASN A 101 10.28 -16.56 6.14
N ALA A 102 11.35 -15.77 6.13
CA ALA A 102 12.51 -15.84 5.24
C ALA A 102 12.19 -15.64 3.74
N ASP A 103 11.20 -14.79 3.41
CA ASP A 103 10.83 -14.47 2.02
C ASP A 103 11.55 -13.23 1.44
N GLY A 104 12.38 -12.57 2.26
CA GLY A 104 13.14 -11.38 1.91
C GLY A 104 12.36 -10.07 2.01
N LEU A 105 11.13 -10.10 2.53
CA LEU A 105 10.33 -8.94 2.91
C LEU A 105 10.39 -8.78 4.43
N ASN A 106 10.31 -7.55 4.92
CA ASN A 106 10.17 -7.36 6.36
C ASN A 106 8.69 -7.49 6.73
N ASP A 107 8.44 -8.31 7.74
CA ASP A 107 7.13 -8.51 8.33
C ASP A 107 7.01 -7.71 9.64
N ILE A 108 5.81 -7.71 10.21
CA ILE A 108 5.51 -7.03 11.48
C ILE A 108 5.09 -8.06 12.51
N VAL A 109 5.65 -7.97 13.71
CA VAL A 109 5.25 -8.78 14.86
C VAL A 109 4.71 -7.88 15.96
N LEU A 110 3.46 -8.15 16.34
CA LEU A 110 2.76 -7.54 17.47
C LEU A 110 2.92 -8.43 18.70
N CYS A 111 3.43 -7.86 19.79
CA CYS A 111 3.51 -8.52 21.10
C CYS A 111 2.42 -7.95 22.01
N THR A 112 1.52 -8.80 22.50
CA THR A 112 0.44 -8.43 23.42
C THR A 112 0.55 -9.23 24.72
N ALA A 113 -0.32 -8.95 25.68
CA ALA A 113 -0.41 -9.76 26.91
C ALA A 113 -0.92 -11.19 26.64
N GLU A 114 -1.64 -11.38 25.54
CA GLU A 114 -2.30 -12.64 25.18
C GLU A 114 -1.43 -13.52 24.28
N GLY A 115 -0.47 -12.93 23.56
CA GLY A 115 0.41 -13.67 22.67
C GLY A 115 1.15 -12.81 21.67
N HIS A 116 1.66 -13.46 20.62
CA HIS A 116 2.38 -12.82 19.52
C HIS A 116 1.58 -13.02 18.23
N TYR A 117 1.41 -11.95 17.45
CA TYR A 117 0.73 -11.98 16.17
C TYR A 117 1.70 -11.53 15.07
N GLY A 118 1.83 -12.34 14.03
CA GLY A 118 2.68 -12.05 12.87
C GLY A 118 1.84 -11.58 11.68
N TYR A 119 2.23 -10.47 11.08
CA TYR A 119 1.65 -9.90 9.88
C TYR A 119 2.68 -9.96 8.75
N ALA A 120 2.55 -10.97 7.90
CA ALA A 120 3.46 -11.19 6.78
C ALA A 120 3.15 -10.26 5.61
N GLN A 121 4.17 -9.66 5.01
CA GLN A 121 4.00 -8.82 3.83
C GLN A 121 3.77 -9.70 2.59
N VAL A 122 2.72 -9.42 1.82
CA VAL A 122 2.41 -10.16 0.59
C VAL A 122 2.56 -9.26 -0.65
N ARG A 123 3.21 -9.75 -1.70
CA ARG A 123 3.30 -9.05 -2.98
C ARG A 123 2.02 -9.27 -3.79
N HIS A 124 1.25 -8.21 -3.96
CA HIS A 124 0.17 -8.21 -4.94
C HIS A 124 0.73 -7.85 -6.32
N PHE A 125 0.78 -8.83 -7.23
CA PHE A 125 1.02 -8.55 -8.64
C PHE A 125 -0.25 -7.93 -9.22
N SER A 126 -0.18 -6.65 -9.61
CA SER A 126 -1.31 -5.97 -10.24
C SER A 126 -1.69 -6.67 -11.54
N THR A 127 -3.00 -6.82 -11.79
CA THR A 127 -3.54 -7.36 -13.04
C THR A 127 -3.54 -6.36 -14.19
N VAL A 128 -3.24 -5.09 -13.92
CA VAL A 128 -3.21 -4.00 -14.93
C VAL A 128 -2.30 -4.28 -16.13
N PRO A 129 -1.04 -4.75 -15.99
CA PRO A 129 -0.22 -5.10 -17.16
C PRO A 129 -0.84 -6.25 -17.96
N PHE A 130 -1.47 -7.22 -17.29
CA PHE A 130 -2.13 -8.34 -17.95
C PHE A 130 -3.37 -7.90 -18.75
N THR A 131 -4.22 -7.05 -18.18
CA THR A 131 -5.39 -6.51 -18.89
C THR A 131 -4.99 -5.62 -20.07
N GLY A 132 -3.95 -4.81 -19.90
CA GLY A 132 -3.39 -4.01 -20.99
C GLY A 132 -2.89 -4.87 -22.16
N LEU A 133 -2.14 -5.94 -21.87
CA LEU A 133 -1.66 -6.87 -22.88
C LEU A 133 -2.81 -7.59 -23.60
N LEU A 134 -3.83 -8.02 -22.85
CA LEU A 134 -5.02 -8.65 -23.42
C LEU A 134 -5.78 -7.69 -24.35
N ALA A 135 -5.92 -6.42 -23.96
CA ALA A 135 -6.54 -5.41 -24.80
C ALA A 135 -5.75 -5.17 -26.10
N CYS A 136 -4.41 -5.07 -26.02
CA CYS A 136 -3.55 -4.97 -27.19
C CYS A 136 -3.70 -6.18 -28.13
N LEU A 137 -3.73 -7.40 -27.58
CA LEU A 137 -3.94 -8.62 -28.35
C LEU A 137 -5.29 -8.61 -29.07
N LEU A 138 -6.35 -8.20 -28.38
CA LEU A 138 -7.70 -8.14 -28.94
C LEU A 138 -7.76 -7.16 -30.12
N VAL A 139 -7.16 -5.98 -29.98
CA VAL A 139 -7.04 -4.99 -31.08
C VAL A 139 -6.26 -5.58 -32.27
N ALA A 140 -5.15 -6.27 -32.02
CA ALA A 140 -4.38 -6.92 -33.07
C ALA A 140 -5.20 -7.98 -33.81
N MET A 141 -5.93 -8.84 -33.09
CA MET A 141 -6.80 -9.86 -33.69
C MET A 141 -7.91 -9.24 -34.54
N ILE A 142 -8.58 -8.18 -34.06
CA ILE A 142 -9.59 -7.46 -34.84
C ILE A 142 -8.98 -6.88 -36.12
N SER A 143 -7.79 -6.26 -36.02
CA SER A 143 -7.12 -5.66 -37.18
C SER A 143 -6.77 -6.69 -38.26
N VAL A 144 -6.32 -7.88 -37.84
CA VAL A 144 -6.02 -9.00 -38.74
C VAL A 144 -7.31 -9.54 -39.36
N TYR A 145 -8.37 -9.71 -38.56
CA TYR A 145 -9.66 -10.17 -39.05
C TYR A 145 -10.23 -9.24 -40.13
N VAL A 146 -10.24 -7.92 -39.88
CA VAL A 146 -10.70 -6.91 -40.85
C VAL A 146 -9.82 -6.90 -42.09
N SER A 147 -8.50 -7.06 -41.96
CA SER A 147 -7.59 -7.08 -43.11
C SER A 147 -7.79 -8.33 -43.99
N LEU A 148 -8.04 -9.49 -43.39
CA LEU A 148 -8.24 -10.75 -44.10
C LEU A 148 -9.64 -10.88 -44.73
N HIS A 149 -10.68 -10.40 -44.06
CA HIS A 149 -12.08 -10.59 -44.49
C HIS A 149 -12.73 -9.33 -45.07
N GLY A 150 -12.13 -8.16 -44.90
CA GLY A 150 -12.65 -6.87 -45.38
C GLY A 150 -12.36 -6.57 -46.86
N THR A 151 -11.48 -7.32 -47.53
CA THR A 151 -11.15 -7.12 -48.96
C THR A 151 -12.06 -7.90 -49.92
N GLY A 152 -13.36 -7.96 -49.63
CA GLY A 152 -14.35 -8.68 -50.44
C GLY A 152 -14.93 -7.94 -51.65
N ASN A 153 -14.50 -6.71 -51.98
CA ASN A 153 -15.18 -5.95 -53.04
C ASN A 153 -14.30 -4.94 -53.82
N ARG A 154 -13.08 -5.31 -54.22
CA ARG A 154 -12.39 -4.58 -55.29
C ARG A 154 -12.94 -5.03 -56.65
N ARG A 155 -14.00 -4.39 -57.14
CA ARG A 155 -14.40 -4.46 -58.56
C ARG A 155 -13.27 -3.87 -59.41
N VAL A 156 -12.45 -4.73 -60.00
CA VAL A 156 -11.53 -4.36 -61.07
C VAL A 156 -12.38 -3.98 -62.28
N LYS A 157 -12.50 -2.68 -62.58
CA LYS A 157 -13.08 -2.22 -63.85
C LYS A 157 -12.08 -2.55 -64.97
N ARG A 158 -12.34 -3.62 -65.72
CA ARG A 158 -11.69 -3.86 -67.02
C ARG A 158 -12.23 -2.82 -68.00
N GLY A 159 -11.40 -1.84 -68.35
CA GLY A 159 -11.69 -0.93 -69.44
C GLY A 159 -11.20 -1.55 -70.74
N THR A 160 -12.13 -1.85 -71.64
CA THR A 160 -11.96 -1.81 -73.11
C THR A 160 -13.32 -2.14 -73.73
N GLU A 161 -14.03 -1.13 -74.21
CA GLU A 161 -14.87 -1.28 -75.41
C GLU A 161 -14.37 -0.25 -76.41
N VAL A 162 -13.94 -0.76 -77.57
CA VAL A 162 -13.47 -0.02 -78.74
C VAL A 162 -14.70 0.50 -79.47
N ILE A 163 -14.63 1.76 -79.89
CA ILE A 163 -15.64 2.45 -80.70
C ILE A 163 -15.41 2.05 -82.15
N ASP A 164 -16.46 1.52 -82.80
CA ASP A 164 -16.57 1.47 -84.26
C ASP A 164 -17.29 2.73 -84.77
#